data_AF-A0A1H9BW53-F1
#
_entry.id   AF-A0A1H9BW53-F1
#
_cell.length_a   1.000
_cell.length_b   1.000
_cell.length_c   1.000
_cell.angle_alpha   90.00
_cell.angle_beta   90.00
_cell.angle_gamma   90.00
#
_symmetry.space_group_name_H-M   'P 1'
#
loop_
_entity.id
_entity.type
_entity.pdbx_description
1 polymer ?
#
loop_
_entity_poly.entity_id
_entity_poly.type
_entity_poly.pdbx_seq_one_letter_code
_entity_poly.pdbx_strand_id
1 'polypeptide(L)'
;MELAEIRVEIDEIDNELKALFIKRMGLAKDIAAIKAETGDAIYKPDREREIIERLSSDVDEDIREGYTAWIKQLLQASRNYQELLLNHD
;
A
#
# COMPACT_ATOMS: atom_id res chain seq x y z
N MET A 1 -15.81 27.27 1.59
CA MET A 1 -15.83 26.12 0.67
C MET A 1 -17.16 25.44 0.82
N GLU A 2 -17.88 25.28 -0.27
CA GLU A 2 -19.15 24.55 -0.30
C GLU A 2 -18.90 23.05 -0.40
N LEU A 3 -19.90 22.23 -0.04
CA LEU A 3 -19.78 20.75 -0.09
C LEU A 3 -19.38 20.23 -1.49
N ALA A 4 -19.85 20.89 -2.54
CA ALA A 4 -19.53 20.51 -3.92
C ALA A 4 -18.05 20.72 -4.24
N GLU A 5 -17.45 21.82 -3.78
CA GLU A 5 -16.03 22.14 -3.99
C GLU A 5 -15.14 21.13 -3.24
N ILE A 6 -15.48 20.81 -1.98
CA ILE A 6 -14.77 19.80 -1.18
C ILE A 6 -14.75 18.45 -1.90
N ARG A 7 -15.87 18.04 -2.50
CA ARG A 7 -15.96 16.75 -3.20
C ARG A 7 -15.11 16.70 -4.45
N VAL A 8 -15.03 17.80 -5.20
CA VAL A 8 -14.15 17.89 -6.37
C VAL A 8 -12.69 17.74 -5.95
N GLU A 9 -12.27 18.39 -4.87
CA GLU A 9 -10.90 18.23 -4.35
C GLU A 9 -10.62 16.79 -3.89
N ILE A 10 -11.58 16.12 -3.25
CA ILE A 10 -11.46 14.70 -2.89
C ILE A 10 -11.32 13.82 -4.13
N ASP A 11 -12.14 14.05 -5.16
CA ASP A 11 -12.10 13.27 -6.40
C ASP A 11 -10.74 13.41 -7.10
N GLU A 12 -10.14 14.60 -7.07
CA GLU A 12 -8.79 14.85 -7.59
C GLU A 12 -7.73 14.05 -6.81
N ILE A 13 -7.77 14.12 -5.47
CA ILE A 13 -6.87 13.36 -4.59
C ILE A 13 -7.02 11.85 -4.82
N ASP A 14 -8.25 11.34 -4.93
CA ASP A 14 -8.53 9.92 -5.16
C ASP A 14 -7.96 9.43 -6.50
N ASN A 15 -7.96 10.29 -7.52
CA ASN A 15 -7.33 9.97 -8.80
C ASN A 15 -5.81 9.87 -8.68
N GLU A 16 -5.17 10.73 -7.88
CA GLU A 16 -3.73 10.66 -7.60
C GLU A 16 -3.39 9.41 -6.78
N LEU A 17 -4.16 9.11 -5.73
CA LEU A 17 -4.01 7.92 -4.91
C LEU A 17 -4.12 6.65 -5.75
N LYS A 18 -5.08 6.58 -6.67
CA LYS A 18 -5.24 5.46 -7.61
C LYS A 18 -4.01 5.30 -8.51
N ALA A 19 -3.49 6.39 -9.07
CA ALA A 19 -2.30 6.35 -9.93
C ALA A 19 -1.07 5.85 -9.15
N LEU A 20 -0.86 6.35 -7.92
CA LEU A 20 0.21 5.93 -7.03
C LEU A 20 0.06 4.46 -6.61
N PHE A 21 -1.17 4.02 -6.32
CA PHE A 21 -1.47 2.63 -5.98
C PHE A 21 -1.08 1.69 -7.13
N ILE A 22 -1.50 1.98 -8.37
CA ILE A 22 -1.16 1.17 -9.55
C ILE A 22 0.36 1.07 -9.71
N LYS A 23 1.07 2.19 -9.59
CA LYS A 23 2.55 2.20 -9.67
C LYS A 23 3.18 1.32 -8.59
N ARG A 24 2.70 1.42 -7.34
CA ARG A 24 3.18 0.61 -6.22
C ARG A 24 2.93 -0.89 -6.44
N MET A 25 1.79 -1.25 -7.03
CA MET A 25 1.46 -2.64 -7.36
C MET A 25 2.33 -3.19 -8.50
N GLY A 26 2.74 -2.34 -9.45
CA GLY A 26 3.78 -2.68 -10.42
C GLY A 26 5.09 -3.09 -9.74
N LEU A 27 5.56 -2.31 -8.76
CA LEU A 27 6.75 -2.67 -7.97
C LEU A 27 6.54 -3.93 -7.13
N ALA A 28 5.31 -4.18 -6.65
CA ALA A 28 5.00 -5.43 -5.94
C ALA A 28 5.15 -6.65 -6.86
N LYS A 29 4.78 -6.54 -8.15
CA LYS A 29 5.03 -7.58 -9.15
C LYS A 29 6.53 -7.83 -9.34
N ASP A 30 7.33 -6.77 -9.45
CA ASP A 30 8.78 -6.92 -9.58
C ASP A 30 9.40 -7.62 -8.35
N ILE A 31 8.90 -7.30 -7.15
CA ILE A 31 9.30 -7.99 -5.91
C ILE A 31 8.91 -9.47 -5.97
N ALA A 32 7.72 -9.83 -6.46
CA ALA A 32 7.32 -11.23 -6.60
C ALA A 32 8.30 -11.99 -7.51
N ALA A 33 8.67 -11.43 -8.66
CA ALA A 33 9.61 -12.05 -9.59
C ALA A 33 10.97 -12.33 -8.93
N ILE A 34 11.54 -11.34 -8.24
CA ILE A 34 12.80 -11.50 -7.50
C ILE A 34 12.70 -12.57 -6.41
N LYS A 35 11.57 -12.63 -5.70
CA LYS A 35 11.34 -13.62 -4.64
C LYS A 35 11.16 -15.03 -5.20
N ALA A 36 10.53 -15.17 -6.37
CA ALA A 36 10.42 -16.44 -7.06
C ALA A 36 11.79 -17.01 -7.41
N GLU A 37 12.69 -16.16 -7.91
CA GLU A 37 14.07 -16.54 -8.26
C GLU A 37 14.92 -16.88 -7.04
N THR A 38 14.73 -16.15 -5.92
CA THR A 38 15.55 -16.30 -4.71
C THR A 38 14.99 -17.31 -3.70
N GLY A 39 13.75 -17.75 -3.87
CA GLY A 39 13.03 -18.58 -2.91
C GLY A 39 12.65 -17.86 -1.61
N ASP A 40 12.68 -16.52 -1.60
CA ASP A 40 12.41 -15.74 -0.40
C ASP A 40 10.91 -15.60 -0.13
N ALA A 41 10.53 -15.50 1.16
CA ALA A 41 9.14 -15.43 1.57
C ALA A 41 8.46 -14.10 1.18
N ILE A 42 7.21 -14.17 0.73
CA ILE A 42 6.39 -12.97 0.46
C ILE A 42 6.17 -12.17 1.75
N TYR A 43 5.69 -12.82 2.81
CA TYR A 43 5.42 -12.16 4.08
C TYR A 43 6.71 -11.94 4.89
N LYS A 44 6.99 -10.67 5.19
CA LYS A 44 8.14 -10.23 5.99
C LYS A 44 7.67 -9.32 7.13
N PRO A 45 7.33 -9.87 8.30
CA PRO A 45 6.68 -9.11 9.38
C PRO A 45 7.51 -7.92 9.86
N ASP A 46 8.83 -8.06 9.97
CA ASP A 46 9.70 -6.96 10.42
C ASP A 46 9.75 -5.84 9.38
N ARG A 47 9.81 -6.18 8.09
CA ARG A 47 9.76 -5.18 7.01
C ARG A 47 8.46 -4.39 7.00
N GLU A 48 7.34 -5.05 7.28
CA GLU A 48 6.03 -4.40 7.36
C GLU A 48 5.91 -3.50 8.57
N ARG A 49 6.43 -3.95 9.72
CA ARG A 49 6.50 -3.13 10.94
C ARG A 49 7.28 -1.85 10.69
N GLU A 50 8.45 -1.94 10.08
CA GLU A 50 9.26 -0.76 9.70
C GLU A 50 8.52 0.21 8.78
N ILE A 51 7.78 -0.31 7.78
CA ILE A 51 7.01 0.54 6.86
C ILE A 51 5.89 1.26 7.62
N ILE A 52 5.16 0.54 8.47
CA ILE A 52 4.06 1.11 9.25
C ILE A 52 4.59 2.21 10.18
N GLU A 53 5.63 1.91 10.96
CA GLU A 53 6.23 2.88 11.90
C GLU A 53 6.75 4.12 11.18
N ARG A 54 7.51 3.94 10.09
CA ARG A 54 8.06 5.07 9.33
C ARG A 54 6.98 5.94 8.68
N LEU A 55 5.88 5.34 8.21
CA LEU A 55 4.82 6.08 7.52
C LEU A 55 3.85 6.75 8.48
N SER A 56 3.69 6.25 9.72
CA SER A 56 2.75 6.79 10.69
C SER A 56 3.38 7.73 11.72
N SER A 57 4.72 7.84 11.76
CA SER A 57 5.45 8.61 12.77
C SER A 57 5.18 10.10 12.78
N ASP A 58 4.84 10.67 11.62
CA ASP A 58 4.59 12.10 11.39
C ASP A 58 3.11 12.40 11.12
N VAL A 59 2.24 11.41 11.29
CA VAL A 59 0.79 11.57 11.14
C VAL A 59 0.20 12.08 12.45
N ASP A 60 -0.69 13.08 12.35
CA ASP A 60 -1.39 13.67 13.48
C ASP A 60 -2.16 12.61 14.29
N GLU A 61 -2.19 12.80 15.62
CA GLU A 61 -2.67 11.78 16.56
C GLU A 61 -4.13 11.39 16.33
N ASP A 62 -4.96 12.36 15.92
CA ASP A 62 -6.39 12.18 15.67
C ASP A 62 -6.69 11.28 14.46
N ILE A 63 -5.79 11.21 13.47
CA ILE A 63 -5.96 10.38 12.27
C ILE A 63 -4.96 9.21 12.18
N ARG A 64 -3.94 9.15 13.05
CA ARG A 64 -2.86 8.16 13.01
C ARG A 64 -3.35 6.72 13.04
N GLU A 65 -4.36 6.42 13.85
CA GLU A 65 -4.95 5.07 13.93
C GLU A 65 -5.56 4.66 12.58
N GLY A 66 -6.38 5.54 12.00
CA GLY A 66 -7.01 5.33 10.70
C GLY A 66 -5.97 5.15 9.58
N TYR A 67 -4.95 6.01 9.56
CA TYR A 67 -3.86 5.91 8.59
C TYR A 67 -3.07 4.61 8.74
N THR A 68 -2.75 4.21 9.97
CA THR A 68 -2.06 2.94 10.26
C THR A 68 -2.86 1.74 9.77
N ALA A 69 -4.18 1.74 9.98
CA ALA A 69 -5.06 0.69 9.46
C ALA A 69 -5.06 0.64 7.93
N TRP A 70 -5.09 1.80 7.27
CA TRP A 70 -5.01 1.88 5.81
C TRP A 70 -3.70 1.32 5.26
N ILE A 71 -2.55 1.66 5.84
CA ILE A 71 -1.24 1.10 5.43
C ILE A 71 -1.21 -0.42 5.60
N LYS A 72 -1.79 -0.98 6.66
CA LYS A 72 -1.90 -2.44 6.82
C LYS A 72 -2.71 -3.09 5.70
N GLN A 73 -3.82 -2.49 5.30
CA GLN A 73 -4.63 -2.99 4.17
C GLN A 73 -3.88 -2.89 2.84
N LEU A 74 -3.16 -1.79 2.61
CA LEU A 74 -2.29 -1.63 1.45
C LEU A 74 -1.22 -2.73 1.36
N LEU A 75 -0.56 -3.03 2.49
CA LEU A 75 0.44 -4.10 2.57
C LEU A 75 -0.18 -5.48 2.33
N GLN A 76 -1.36 -5.76 2.89
CA GLN A 76 -2.08 -7.01 2.65
C GLN A 76 -2.46 -7.18 1.17
N ALA A 77 -3.01 -6.15 0.53
CA ALA A 77 -3.33 -6.18 -0.89
C ALA A 77 -2.07 -6.44 -1.75
N SER A 78 -0.96 -5.83 -1.36
CA SER A 78 0.35 -6.03 -1.99
C SER A 78 0.82 -7.49 -1.90
N ARG A 79 0.65 -8.15 -0.75
CA ARG A 79 1.01 -9.56 -0.56
C ARG A 79 0.11 -10.48 -1.37
N ASN A 80 -1.21 -10.28 -1.28
CA ASN A 80 -2.18 -11.11 -1.99
C ASN A 80 -1.91 -11.10 -3.50
N TYR A 81 -1.53 -9.94 -4.05
CA TYR A 81 -1.15 -9.84 -5.45
C TYR A 81 0.16 -10.59 -5.77
N GLN A 82 1.17 -10.50 -4.91
CA GLN A 82 2.41 -11.28 -5.08
C GLN A 82 2.12 -12.79 -5.04
N GLU A 83 1.31 -13.24 -4.08
CA GLU A 83 0.93 -14.65 -3.93
C GLU A 83 0.15 -15.14 -5.14
N LEU A 84 -0.79 -14.34 -5.64
CA LEU A 84 -1.53 -14.63 -6.86
C LEU A 84 -0.60 -14.84 -8.06
N LEU A 85 0.42 -13.99 -8.21
CA LEU A 85 1.38 -14.09 -9.31
C LEU A 85 2.23 -15.36 -9.20
N LEU A 86 2.67 -15.74 -8.00
CA LEU A 86 3.49 -16.94 -7.80
C LEU A 86 2.71 -18.26 -7.89
N ASN A 87 1.40 -18.23 -7.64
CA ASN A 87 0.53 -19.42 -7.68
C ASN A 87 -0.03 -19.73 -9.08
N HIS A 88 0.22 -18.87 -10.08
CA HIS A 88 -0.29 -19.01 -11.44
C HIS A 88 0.78 -19.37 -12.49
N ASP A 89 1.97 -19.81 -12.06
CA ASP A 89 3.01 -20.41 -12.91
C ASP A 89 2.96 -21.95 -12.88
#